data_AF-A0A6I5YQT2-F1
#
_entry.id   AF-A0A6I5YQT2-F1
#
_cell.length_a   1.000
_cell.length_b   1.000
_cell.length_c   1.000
_cell.angle_alpha   90.00
_cell.angle_beta   90.00
_cell.angle_gamma   90.00
#
_symmetry.space_group_name_H-M   'P 1'
#
loop_
_entity.id
_entity.type
_entity.pdbx_description
1 polymer ?
#
loop_
_entity_poly.entity_id
_entity_poly.type
_entity_poly.pdbx_seq_one_letter_code
_entity_poly.pdbx_strand_id
1 'polypeptide(L)'
;MAAPPAAAPEQARHYYLQGVMETGSELLLRPDGRFQWYLVVGALDLFAEGRWREEGDAILLTAQKTAAVPEPAFDTLRLTRREADLVPPDGHGAYVLAGD
;
A
#
# COMPACT_ATOMS: atom_id res chain seq x y z
N MET A 1 -14.33 -4.01 -23.76
CA MET A 1 -13.02 -3.36 -23.89
C MET A 1 -12.51 -3.04 -22.50
N ALA A 2 -11.43 -3.69 -22.06
CA ALA A 2 -10.76 -3.33 -20.81
C ALA A 2 -9.97 -2.03 -21.04
N ALA A 3 -10.05 -1.08 -20.10
CA ALA A 3 -9.27 0.15 -20.16
C ALA A 3 -7.76 -0.16 -20.24
N PRO A 4 -6.97 0.61 -20.99
CA PRO A 4 -5.53 0.42 -21.01
C PRO A 4 -5.01 0.58 -19.58
N PRO A 5 -4.10 -0.30 -19.11
CA PRO A 5 -3.51 -0.13 -17.79
C PRO A 5 -2.80 1.21 -17.77
N ALA A 6 -3.24 2.12 -16.89
CA ALA A 6 -2.45 3.28 -16.51
C ALA A 6 -1.06 2.76 -16.15
N ALA A 7 -0.02 3.35 -16.75
CA ALA A 7 1.34 2.84 -16.75
C ALA A 7 1.81 2.52 -15.33
N ALA A 8 1.72 1.24 -14.98
CA ALA A 8 2.26 0.75 -13.73
C ALA A 8 3.79 0.82 -13.81
N PRO A 9 4.49 1.07 -12.68
CA PRO A 9 5.95 1.11 -12.65
C PRO A 9 6.49 -0.20 -13.25
N GLU A 10 7.61 -0.15 -13.97
CA GLU A 10 8.22 -1.36 -14.56
C GLU A 10 8.78 -2.32 -13.51
N GLN A 11 9.00 -1.83 -12.29
CA GLN A 11 9.59 -2.55 -11.17
C GLN A 11 8.71 -2.44 -9.93
N ALA A 12 8.77 -3.47 -9.08
CA ALA A 12 8.08 -3.47 -7.81
C ALA A 12 8.70 -2.42 -6.87
N ARG A 13 7.86 -1.70 -6.13
CA ARG A 13 8.27 -0.65 -5.19
C ARG A 13 7.92 -1.09 -3.78
N HIS A 14 8.94 -1.20 -2.93
CA HIS A 14 8.78 -1.44 -1.50
C HIS A 14 8.76 -0.09 -0.77
N TYR A 15 7.84 0.07 0.16
CA TYR A 15 7.77 1.23 1.03
C TYR A 15 7.71 0.78 2.48
N TYR A 16 8.38 1.50 3.37
CA TYR A 16 8.33 1.26 4.81
C TYR A 16 7.69 2.44 5.51
N LEU A 17 6.79 2.17 6.44
CA LEU A 17 6.20 3.20 7.28
C LEU A 17 7.26 3.77 8.22
N GLN A 18 7.48 5.07 8.15
CA GLN A 18 8.38 5.82 9.03
C GLN A 18 7.60 6.88 9.81
N GLY A 19 8.16 7.30 10.94
CA GLY A 19 7.60 8.38 11.76
C GLY A 19 6.48 7.97 12.73
N VAL A 20 6.21 6.67 12.89
CA VAL A 20 5.26 6.13 13.88
C VAL A 20 6.02 5.25 14.88
N MET A 21 5.81 5.46 16.17
CA MET A 21 6.41 4.62 17.22
C MET A 21 5.62 3.32 17.37
N GLU A 22 6.32 2.24 17.75
CA GLU A 22 5.74 0.91 18.05
C GLU A 22 4.91 0.29 16.92
N THR A 23 5.06 0.84 15.71
CA THR A 23 4.35 0.45 14.50
C THR A 23 5.37 0.17 13.40
N GLY A 24 5.37 -1.06 12.89
CA GLY A 24 6.07 -1.41 11.67
C GLY A 24 5.06 -1.65 10.56
N SER A 25 5.32 -1.17 9.35
CA SER A 25 4.50 -1.53 8.20
C SER A 25 5.31 -1.48 6.93
N GLU A 26 5.00 -2.40 6.02
CA GLU A 26 5.54 -2.40 4.66
C GLU A 26 4.40 -2.46 3.66
N LEU A 27 4.62 -1.76 2.56
CA LEU A 27 3.77 -1.78 1.40
C LEU A 27 4.61 -2.15 0.18
N LEU A 28 4.23 -3.24 -0.47
CA LEU A 28 4.75 -3.64 -1.76
C LEU A 28 3.74 -3.29 -2.85
N LEU A 29 4.11 -2.40 -3.76
CA LEU A 29 3.37 -2.13 -5.00
C LEU A 29 4.04 -2.85 -6.17
N ARG A 30 3.34 -3.79 -6.78
CA ARG A 30 3.86 -4.55 -7.93
C ARG A 30 3.51 -3.89 -9.27
N PRO A 31 4.36 -4.08 -10.30
CA PRO A 31 4.11 -3.60 -11.66
C PRO A 31 2.81 -4.14 -12.29
N ASP A 32 2.30 -5.29 -11.83
CA ASP A 32 1.08 -5.89 -12.37
C ASP A 32 -0.22 -5.31 -11.75
N GLY A 33 -0.10 -4.23 -10.98
CA GLY A 33 -1.23 -3.59 -10.29
C GLY A 33 -1.69 -4.34 -9.04
N ARG A 34 -0.90 -5.29 -8.53
CA ARG A 34 -1.12 -5.97 -7.25
C ARG A 34 -0.34 -5.33 -6.12
N PHE A 35 -0.90 -5.33 -4.91
CA PHE A 35 -0.19 -4.90 -3.73
C PHE A 35 -0.20 -5.97 -2.64
N GLN A 36 0.80 -5.89 -1.77
CA GLN A 36 0.82 -6.58 -0.49
C GLN A 36 1.13 -5.55 0.59
N TRP A 37 0.42 -5.63 1.70
CA TRP A 37 0.55 -4.71 2.82
C TRP A 37 0.50 -5.49 4.12
N TYR A 38 1.41 -5.17 5.03
CA TYR A 38 1.36 -5.63 6.41
C TYR A 38 1.56 -4.46 7.36
N LEU A 39 0.99 -4.59 8.55
CA LEU A 39 1.22 -3.66 9.65
C LEU A 39 1.24 -4.43 10.96
N VAL A 40 2.21 -4.11 11.80
CA VAL A 40 2.41 -4.68 13.12
C VAL A 40 2.37 -3.53 14.12
N VAL A 41 1.44 -3.59 15.06
CA VAL A 41 1.31 -2.63 16.17
C VAL A 41 1.25 -3.40 17.48
N GLY A 42 2.30 -3.34 18.28
CA GLY A 42 2.41 -4.15 19.49
C GLY A 42 2.28 -5.65 19.19
N ALA A 43 1.17 -6.28 19.61
CA ALA A 43 0.86 -7.69 19.37
C ALA A 43 -0.20 -7.91 18.27
N LEU A 44 -0.60 -6.86 17.56
CA LEU A 44 -1.58 -6.93 16.48
C LEU A 44 -0.86 -6.97 15.13
N ASP A 45 -1.12 -8.03 14.35
CA ASP A 45 -0.67 -8.18 12.98
C ASP A 45 -1.86 -8.03 12.02
N LEU A 46 -1.77 -7.06 11.11
CA LEU A 46 -2.79 -6.77 10.11
C LEU A 46 -2.21 -7.00 8.71
N PHE A 47 -3.02 -7.59 7.83
CA PHE A 47 -2.64 -7.91 6.46
C PHE A 47 -3.71 -7.45 5.48
N ALA A 48 -3.27 -6.99 4.31
CA ALA A 48 -4.15 -6.74 3.18
C ALA A 48 -3.38 -7.01 1.88
N GLU A 49 -4.07 -7.62 0.92
CA GLU A 49 -3.58 -7.76 -0.45
C GLU A 49 -4.71 -7.49 -1.43
N GLY A 50 -4.37 -7.15 -2.66
CA GLY A 50 -5.37 -6.85 -3.67
C GLY A 50 -4.80 -6.05 -4.82
N ARG A 51 -5.58 -5.10 -5.33
CA ARG A 51 -5.19 -4.25 -6.46
C ARG A 51 -4.92 -2.83 -6.05
N TRP A 52 -3.94 -2.21 -6.69
CA TRP A 52 -3.68 -0.79 -6.53
C TRP A 52 -3.81 -0.07 -7.87
N ARG A 53 -4.09 1.22 -7.81
CA ARG A 53 -4.09 2.11 -8.96
C ARG A 53 -3.66 3.52 -8.55
N GLU A 54 -3.12 4.26 -9.50
CA GLU A 54 -2.89 5.69 -9.35
C GLU A 54 -4.19 6.46 -9.59
N GLU A 55 -4.48 7.42 -8.72
CA GLU A 55 -5.65 8.31 -8.83
C GLU A 55 -5.23 9.75 -8.55
N GLY A 56 -4.71 10.43 -9.58
CA GLY A 56 -4.16 11.78 -9.47
C GLY A 56 -2.98 11.83 -8.49
N ASP A 57 -3.14 12.58 -7.41
CA ASP A 57 -2.14 12.74 -6.33
C ASP A 57 -2.25 11.64 -5.25
N ALA A 58 -2.82 10.48 -5.57
CA ALA A 58 -2.99 9.40 -4.61
C ALA A 58 -2.77 8.02 -5.23
N ILE A 59 -2.46 7.07 -4.36
CA ILE A 59 -2.57 5.63 -4.62
C ILE A 59 -3.81 5.10 -3.93
N LEU A 60 -4.67 4.44 -4.68
CA LEU A 60 -5.82 3.72 -4.14
C LEU A 60 -5.50 2.23 -4.09
N LEU A 61 -5.55 1.65 -2.89
CA LEU A 61 -5.47 0.22 -2.65
C LEU A 61 -6.90 -0.31 -2.43
N THR A 62 -7.28 -1.34 -3.16
CA THR A 62 -8.54 -2.06 -2.97
C THR A 62 -8.21 -3.50 -2.59
N ALA A 63 -8.48 -3.85 -1.34
CA ALA A 63 -8.19 -5.18 -0.84
C ALA A 63 -9.14 -6.21 -1.43
N GLN A 64 -8.67 -7.44 -1.51
CA GLN A 64 -9.43 -8.57 -2.01
C GLN A 64 -9.29 -9.70 -1.00
N LYS A 65 -10.40 -10.37 -0.71
CA LYS A 65 -10.36 -11.60 0.10
C LYS A 65 -9.68 -12.68 -0.72
N THR A 66 -8.66 -13.30 -0.13
CA THR A 66 -7.95 -14.44 -0.73
C THR A 66 -7.94 -15.59 0.27
N ALA A 67 -7.40 -16.75 -0.15
CA ALA A 67 -7.17 -17.85 0.78
C ALA A 67 -6.12 -17.52 1.86
N ALA A 68 -5.15 -16.65 1.55
CA ALA A 68 -4.11 -16.23 2.48
C ALA A 68 -4.57 -15.09 3.40
N VAL A 69 -5.43 -14.20 2.90
CA VAL A 69 -6.00 -13.07 3.62
C VAL A 69 -7.53 -13.11 3.47
N PRO A 70 -8.22 -13.98 4.23
CA PRO A 70 -9.68 -14.09 4.16
C PRO A 70 -10.39 -12.84 4.71
N GLU A 71 -9.73 -12.13 5.63
CA GLU A 71 -10.20 -10.93 6.32
C GLU A 71 -9.13 -9.84 6.20
N PRO A 72 -9.14 -9.04 5.11
CA PRO A 72 -8.19 -7.96 4.95
C PRO A 72 -8.44 -6.85 5.97
N ALA A 73 -7.35 -6.19 6.37
CA ALA A 73 -7.36 -5.11 7.37
C ALA A 73 -8.22 -3.89 6.97
N PHE A 74 -8.50 -3.72 5.68
CA PHE A 74 -9.34 -2.68 5.12
C PHE A 74 -9.94 -3.14 3.80
N ASP A 75 -11.08 -2.59 3.38
CA ASP A 75 -11.61 -2.77 2.02
C ASP A 75 -10.91 -1.86 1.01
N THR A 76 -10.68 -0.60 1.40
CA THR A 76 -10.01 0.39 0.55
C THR A 76 -9.16 1.34 1.39
N LEU A 77 -7.93 1.60 0.93
CA LEU A 77 -6.99 2.55 1.54
C LEU A 77 -6.49 3.53 0.50
N ARG A 78 -6.65 4.83 0.76
CA ARG A 78 -6.14 5.92 -0.09
C ARG A 78 -4.89 6.50 0.55
N LEU A 79 -3.76 6.39 -0.13
CA LEU A 79 -2.51 7.00 0.29
C LEU A 79 -2.25 8.24 -0.56
N THR A 80 -2.07 9.40 0.07
CA THR A 80 -1.78 10.64 -0.64
C THR A 80 -0.31 10.70 -1.00
N ARG A 81 0.02 11.01 -2.25
CA ARG A 81 1.40 11.17 -2.69
C ARG A 81 1.92 12.52 -2.20
N ARG A 82 3.06 12.49 -1.52
CA ARG A 82 3.82 13.67 -1.16
C ARG A 82 5.25 13.45 -1.63
N GLU A 83 5.58 14.04 -2.77
CA GLU A 83 6.85 13.84 -3.45
C GLU A 83 7.07 12.35 -3.81
N ALA A 84 7.99 11.66 -3.13
CA ALA A 84 8.23 10.23 -3.30
C ALA A 84 7.48 9.35 -2.28
N ASP A 85 6.92 9.98 -1.24
CA ASP A 85 6.34 9.30 -0.09
C ASP A 85 4.82 9.13 -0.24
N LEU A 86 4.27 8.13 0.45
CA LEU A 86 2.83 7.88 0.49
C LEU A 86 2.32 8.09 1.92
N VAL A 87 1.45 9.07 2.11
CA VAL A 87 0.92 9.45 3.42
C VAL A 87 -0.44 8.77 3.64
N PRO A 88 -0.63 8.01 4.73
CA PRO A 88 -1.92 7.40 5.05
C PRO A 88 -2.98 8.45 5.40
N PRO A 89 -4.28 8.12 5.30
CA PRO A 89 -5.36 9.09 5.47
C PRO A 89 -5.48 9.61 6.92
N ASP A 90 -5.04 8.83 7.90
CA ASP A 90 -4.88 9.24 9.30
C ASP A 90 -3.72 10.23 9.52
N GLY A 91 -2.82 10.38 8.54
CA GLY A 91 -1.69 11.30 8.58
C GLY A 91 -0.56 10.88 9.53
N HIS A 92 -0.61 9.67 10.09
CA HIS A 92 0.43 9.20 10.98
C HIS A 92 1.58 8.58 10.18
N GLY A 93 2.70 9.30 10.18
CA GLY A 93 3.90 8.87 9.45
C GLY A 93 3.75 8.94 7.94
N ALA A 94 4.70 8.34 7.24
CA ALA A 94 4.70 8.23 5.79
C ALA A 94 5.37 6.94 5.35
N TYR A 95 4.83 6.32 4.31
CA TYR A 95 5.46 5.23 3.59
C TYR A 95 6.54 5.80 2.70
N VAL A 96 7.79 5.61 3.11
CA VAL A 96 8.97 6.08 2.38
C VAL A 96 9.47 4.96 1.49
N LEU A 97 9.78 5.29 0.24
CA LEU A 97 10.29 4.32 -0.73
C LEU A 97 11.60 3.72 -0.20
N ALA A 98 11.68 2.41 -0.13
CA ALA A 98 12.90 1.70 0.17
C ALA A 98 13.91 2.00 -0.96
N GLY A 99 14.99 2.71 -0.62
CA GLY A 99 16.11 2.88 -1.54
C GLY A 99 16.81 1.56 -1.80
N ASP A 100 17.24 1.35 -3.05
CA ASP A 100 18.25 0.35 -3.41
C ASP A 100 19.64 0.81 -2.93
#